data_AF-A0A1N7NBS7-F1
#
_entry.id   AF-A0A1N7NBS7-F1
#
_cell.length_a   1.000
_cell.length_b   1.000
_cell.length_c   1.000
_cell.angle_alpha   90.00
_cell.angle_beta   90.00
_cell.angle_gamma   90.00
#
_symmetry.space_group_name_H-M   'P 1'
#
loop_
_entity.id
_entity.type
_entity.pdbx_description
1 polymer ?
#
loop_
_entity_poly.entity_id
_entity_poly.type
_entity_poly.pdbx_seq_one_letter_code
_entity_poly.pdbx_strand_id
1 'polypeptide(L)'
;MKTLIFSLLAIGTLALSSCKENKEQKKSTETSMQHDMSTMSDSAAMGNMAMDAKVTVTAAKKTTADLTELYSHYTHLTFALSGDDDKEAVSAAKGILASFPKIDKNGFSAEQKKEFADLESSISEHAEHIADNAGKIDHQREHLDLMSADFYDLLKEFGTPKPVYKVFCPMYNDNKGAFWLSDSREVKNPYYGKEMLSCGEVQEEIK
;
A
#
# COMPACT_ATOMS: atom_id res chain seq x y z
N MET A 1 -5.97 -52.02 -1.60
CA MET A 1 -6.99 -52.51 -2.54
C MET A 1 -7.51 -51.32 -3.32
N LYS A 2 -7.33 -51.34 -4.64
CA LYS A 2 -7.74 -50.31 -5.58
C LYS A 2 -9.14 -50.65 -6.08
N THR A 3 -10.05 -49.68 -6.11
CA THR A 3 -11.27 -49.75 -6.93
C THR A 3 -11.44 -48.44 -7.67
N LEU A 4 -11.02 -48.49 -8.94
CA LEU A 4 -11.34 -47.54 -9.99
C LEU A 4 -12.75 -47.87 -10.50
N ILE A 5 -13.61 -46.86 -10.68
CA ILE A 5 -14.82 -46.99 -11.48
C ILE A 5 -14.78 -45.92 -12.56
N PHE A 6 -14.56 -46.38 -13.79
CA PHE A 6 -14.79 -45.64 -15.01
C PHE A 6 -16.28 -45.70 -15.34
N SER A 7 -16.87 -44.57 -15.75
CA SER A 7 -18.10 -44.57 -16.54
C SER A 7 -18.07 -43.38 -17.50
N LEU A 8 -17.74 -43.70 -18.75
CA LEU A 8 -18.11 -42.92 -19.93
C LEU A 8 -19.62 -43.05 -20.16
N LEU A 9 -20.30 -41.96 -20.55
CA LEU A 9 -21.24 -42.05 -21.68
C LEU A 9 -21.60 -40.68 -22.31
N ALA A 10 -21.38 -40.65 -23.62
CA ALA A 10 -22.15 -40.03 -24.70
C ALA A 10 -22.34 -38.50 -24.78
N ILE A 11 -21.77 -37.99 -25.87
CA ILE A 11 -21.98 -36.71 -26.54
C ILE A 11 -23.38 -36.69 -27.19
N GLY A 12 -24.07 -35.55 -27.10
CA GLY A 12 -25.24 -35.24 -27.93
C GLY A 12 -25.21 -33.78 -28.37
N THR A 13 -24.85 -33.54 -29.63
CA THR A 13 -25.01 -32.25 -30.33
C THR A 13 -26.42 -32.15 -30.91
N LEU A 14 -27.08 -30.99 -30.79
CA LEU A 14 -28.23 -30.60 -31.62
C LEU A 14 -28.22 -29.09 -31.86
N ALA A 15 -28.74 -28.73 -33.04
CA ALA A 15 -28.34 -27.61 -33.87
C ALA A 15 -29.18 -26.32 -33.69
N LEU A 16 -28.75 -25.28 -34.43
CA LEU A 16 -29.23 -23.91 -34.50
C LEU A 16 -30.60 -23.72 -35.20
N SER A 17 -31.17 -22.54 -34.92
CA SER A 17 -32.06 -21.69 -35.75
C SER A 17 -33.56 -21.65 -35.40
N SER A 18 -34.06 -20.44 -35.14
CA SER A 18 -35.24 -19.86 -35.82
C SER A 18 -35.39 -18.37 -35.53
N CYS A 19 -35.57 -17.59 -36.60
CA CYS A 19 -35.80 -16.14 -36.63
C CYS A 19 -37.24 -15.76 -36.27
N LYS A 20 -37.46 -14.49 -35.87
CA LYS A 20 -38.52 -13.64 -36.48
C LYS A 20 -38.30 -12.14 -36.22
N GLU A 21 -38.14 -11.40 -37.31
CA GLU A 21 -38.27 -9.94 -37.39
C GLU A 21 -39.73 -9.49 -37.19
N ASN A 22 -39.92 -8.28 -36.67
CA ASN A 22 -40.78 -7.30 -37.35
C ASN A 22 -40.43 -5.86 -36.96
N LYS A 23 -40.07 -5.07 -37.97
CA LYS A 23 -40.09 -3.61 -37.97
C LYS A 23 -41.54 -3.15 -37.85
N GLU A 24 -41.78 -2.07 -37.12
CA GLU A 24 -42.24 -0.83 -37.76
C GLU A 24 -42.14 0.39 -36.83
N GLN A 25 -41.99 1.51 -37.52
CA GLN A 25 -41.50 2.81 -37.11
C GLN A 25 -42.69 3.74 -36.91
N LYS A 26 -42.68 4.63 -35.91
CA LYS A 26 -43.47 5.87 -35.99
C LYS A 26 -42.75 7.06 -35.37
N LYS A 27 -42.76 8.13 -36.16
CA LYS A 27 -42.11 9.44 -36.09
C LYS A 27 -42.95 10.44 -35.30
N SER A 28 -42.28 11.30 -34.53
CA SER A 28 -42.63 12.68 -34.14
C SER A 28 -41.57 13.12 -33.12
N THR A 29 -40.97 14.31 -33.05
CA THR A 29 -41.01 15.59 -33.79
C THR A 29 -39.76 16.32 -33.28
N GLU A 30 -39.15 17.16 -34.13
CA GLU A 30 -38.02 18.03 -33.78
C GLU A 30 -38.28 18.89 -32.53
N THR A 31 -37.28 18.98 -31.65
CA THR A 31 -36.87 20.24 -31.02
C THR A 31 -35.35 20.24 -30.92
N SER A 32 -34.75 21.18 -31.64
CA SER A 32 -33.36 21.59 -31.60
C SER A 32 -32.94 22.00 -30.20
N MET A 33 -31.87 21.40 -29.67
CA MET A 33 -30.98 22.05 -28.71
C MET A 33 -29.55 21.86 -29.20
N GLN A 34 -28.98 22.97 -29.66
CA GLN A 34 -27.59 23.11 -30.07
C GLN A 34 -26.67 22.82 -28.88
N HIS A 35 -25.88 21.76 -28.96
CA HIS A 35 -24.65 21.65 -28.18
C HIS A 35 -23.51 22.24 -29.01
N ASP A 36 -23.13 23.45 -28.64
CA ASP A 36 -21.92 24.13 -29.11
C ASP A 36 -20.71 23.33 -28.60
N MET A 37 -20.06 22.59 -29.50
CA MET A 37 -18.72 22.05 -29.29
C MET A 37 -17.71 23.11 -29.73
N SER A 38 -17.39 24.00 -28.81
CA SER A 38 -16.22 24.86 -28.92
C SER A 38 -15.06 24.28 -28.11
N THR A 39 -14.04 23.83 -28.83
CA THR A 39 -12.60 23.85 -28.45
C THR A 39 -12.17 23.13 -27.16
N MET A 40 -11.85 21.85 -27.29
CA MET A 40 -10.83 21.17 -26.45
C MET A 40 -9.55 21.03 -27.27
N SER A 41 -8.81 22.13 -27.39
CA SER A 41 -7.40 22.12 -27.78
C SER A 41 -6.68 22.98 -26.77
N ASP A 42 -6.08 22.33 -25.77
CA ASP A 42 -4.76 22.63 -25.26
C ASP A 42 -4.38 21.57 -24.24
N SER A 43 -3.92 20.44 -24.78
CA SER A 43 -3.04 19.54 -24.06
C SER A 43 -1.66 20.18 -24.00
N ALA A 44 -1.47 21.10 -23.06
CA ALA A 44 -0.17 21.61 -22.67
C ALA A 44 -0.14 21.88 -21.17
N ALA A 45 0.90 21.37 -20.52
CA ALA A 45 1.21 21.49 -19.09
C ALA A 45 0.40 20.58 -18.14
N MET A 46 0.56 19.25 -18.32
CA MET A 46 0.86 18.43 -17.14
C MET A 46 2.22 18.92 -16.63
N GLY A 47 2.17 19.93 -15.77
CA GLY A 47 3.33 20.46 -15.07
C GLY A 47 3.98 19.31 -14.35
N ASN A 48 5.11 18.86 -14.90
CA ASN A 48 6.11 18.09 -14.19
C ASN A 48 6.45 18.94 -12.96
N MET A 49 5.81 18.64 -11.82
CA MET A 49 6.17 19.19 -10.52
C MET A 49 7.53 18.58 -10.17
N ALA A 50 8.56 19.06 -10.85
CA ALA A 50 9.93 18.93 -10.40
C ALA A 50 10.05 19.80 -9.16
N MET A 51 9.58 19.28 -8.03
CA MET A 51 9.94 19.78 -6.73
C MET A 51 11.37 19.31 -6.49
N ASP A 52 12.30 20.23 -6.66
CA ASP A 52 13.67 20.11 -6.18
C ASP A 52 13.63 20.27 -4.65
N ALA A 53 12.80 19.48 -3.95
CA ALA A 53 12.85 19.45 -2.50
C ALA A 53 14.18 18.80 -2.15
N LYS A 54 15.01 19.59 -1.46
CA LYS A 54 16.27 19.13 -0.91
C LYS A 54 16.00 17.98 0.04
N VAL A 55 16.24 16.75 -0.43
CA VAL A 55 16.21 15.54 0.40
C VAL A 55 17.16 15.75 1.57
N THR A 56 16.63 15.76 2.78
CA THR A 56 17.45 15.83 3.99
C THR A 56 18.13 14.49 4.21
N VAL A 57 19.33 14.51 4.77
CA VAL A 57 20.08 13.29 5.10
C VAL A 57 20.29 13.27 6.60
N THR A 58 19.74 12.26 7.26
CA THR A 58 19.77 12.10 8.71
C THR A 58 20.54 10.83 9.06
N ALA A 59 21.45 10.94 10.03
CA ALA A 59 22.10 9.77 10.59
C ALA A 59 21.21 9.11 11.63
N ALA A 60 20.93 7.82 11.48
CA ALA A 60 20.33 7.03 12.55
C ALA A 60 21.34 6.81 13.69
N LYS A 61 20.83 6.68 14.91
CA LYS A 61 21.65 6.26 16.04
C LYS A 61 22.08 4.81 15.81
N LYS A 62 23.37 4.55 16.04
CA LYS A 62 23.91 3.19 15.94
C LYS A 62 23.66 2.45 17.24
N THR A 63 22.96 1.32 17.16
CA THR A 63 22.78 0.40 18.28
C THR A 63 23.17 -1.02 17.90
N THR A 64 23.00 -1.95 18.84
CA THR A 64 23.21 -3.39 18.63
C THR A 64 21.98 -4.10 18.06
N ALA A 65 20.86 -3.39 17.87
CA ALA A 65 19.64 -3.97 17.34
C ALA A 65 19.82 -4.45 15.89
N ASP A 66 19.40 -5.68 15.61
CA ASP A 66 19.16 -6.13 14.24
C ASP A 66 17.68 -5.97 13.91
N LEU A 67 17.36 -4.96 13.09
CA LEU A 67 16.00 -4.65 12.65
C LEU A 67 15.72 -5.17 11.23
N THR A 68 16.61 -5.96 10.65
CA THR A 68 16.54 -6.36 9.24
C THR A 68 15.24 -7.11 8.91
N GLU A 69 14.90 -8.14 9.70
CA GLU A 69 13.69 -8.92 9.49
C GLU A 69 12.43 -8.09 9.72
N LEU A 70 12.37 -7.36 10.84
CA LEU A 70 11.25 -6.48 11.18
C LEU A 70 10.96 -5.45 10.07
N TYR A 71 12.01 -4.76 9.60
CA TYR A 71 11.87 -3.77 8.53
C TYR A 71 11.52 -4.39 7.17
N SER A 72 11.96 -5.62 6.90
CA SER A 72 11.56 -6.34 5.69
C SER A 72 10.05 -6.62 5.68
N HIS A 73 9.44 -6.94 6.82
CA HIS A 73 8.00 -7.12 6.92
C HIS A 73 7.23 -5.80 6.80
N TYR A 74 7.75 -4.71 7.36
CA TYR A 74 7.16 -3.38 7.16
C TYR A 74 7.18 -2.95 5.68
N THR A 75 8.31 -3.13 4.98
CA THR A 75 8.38 -2.81 3.54
C THR A 75 7.54 -3.75 2.68
N HIS A 76 7.36 -5.00 3.11
CA HIS A 76 6.39 -5.90 2.48
C HIS A 76 4.95 -5.42 2.67
N LEU A 77 4.59 -4.93 3.87
CA LEU A 77 3.28 -4.36 4.14
C LEU A 77 2.99 -3.14 3.25
N THR A 78 3.94 -2.21 3.13
CA THR A 78 3.77 -1.03 2.25
C THR A 78 3.65 -1.44 0.78
N PHE A 79 4.45 -2.43 0.34
CA PHE A 79 4.32 -2.99 -1.01
C PHE A 79 2.94 -3.62 -1.26
N ALA A 80 2.45 -4.47 -0.35
CA ALA A 80 1.15 -5.11 -0.45
C ALA A 80 0.01 -4.09 -0.56
N LEU A 81 0.00 -3.08 0.32
CA LEU A 81 -1.02 -2.03 0.32
C LEU A 81 -0.95 -1.12 -0.91
N SER A 82 0.24 -0.92 -1.49
CA SER A 82 0.39 -0.23 -2.78
C SER A 82 -0.21 -1.03 -3.95
N GLY A 83 -0.26 -2.35 -3.81
CA GLY A 83 -0.86 -3.28 -4.78
C GLY A 83 -2.34 -3.57 -4.56
N ASP A 84 -2.99 -2.91 -3.59
CA ASP A 84 -4.34 -3.23 -3.11
C ASP A 84 -4.50 -4.69 -2.64
N ASP A 85 -3.45 -5.30 -2.11
CA ASP A 85 -3.48 -6.68 -1.62
C ASP A 85 -3.67 -6.72 -0.10
N ASP A 86 -4.94 -6.68 0.32
CA ASP A 86 -5.34 -6.66 1.73
C ASP A 86 -4.92 -7.94 2.48
N LYS A 87 -4.81 -9.07 1.77
CA LYS A 87 -4.48 -10.37 2.35
C LYS A 87 -2.97 -10.52 2.53
N GLU A 88 -2.19 -10.03 1.58
CA GLU A 88 -0.75 -9.98 1.75
C GLU A 88 -0.36 -8.96 2.84
N ALA A 89 -1.10 -7.85 2.96
CA ALA A 89 -0.93 -6.91 4.07
C ALA A 89 -1.12 -7.58 5.44
N VAL A 90 -2.13 -8.45 5.57
CA VAL A 90 -2.32 -9.28 6.79
C VAL A 90 -1.12 -10.18 7.06
N SER A 91 -0.58 -10.83 6.03
CA SER A 91 0.57 -11.73 6.17
C SER A 91 1.83 -10.96 6.58
N ALA A 92 2.07 -9.80 5.99
CA ALA A 92 3.16 -8.92 6.35
C ALA A 92 3.05 -8.41 7.80
N ALA A 93 1.86 -7.98 8.23
CA ALA A 93 1.62 -7.53 9.60
C ALA A 93 1.85 -8.64 10.65
N LYS A 94 1.46 -9.89 10.34
CA LYS A 94 1.81 -11.05 11.19
C LYS A 94 3.32 -11.29 11.27
N GLY A 95 4.04 -11.04 10.18
CA GLY A 95 5.50 -11.08 10.15
C GLY A 95 6.15 -10.02 11.05
N ILE A 96 5.59 -8.80 11.10
CA ILE A 96 6.01 -7.74 12.03
C ILE A 96 5.90 -8.24 13.47
N LEU A 97 4.73 -8.75 13.87
CA LEU A 97 4.49 -9.29 15.22
C LEU A 97 5.46 -10.43 15.58
N ALA A 98 5.72 -11.34 14.63
CA ALA A 98 6.62 -12.47 14.84
C ALA A 98 8.11 -12.05 14.92
N SER A 99 8.47 -10.85 14.49
CA SER A 99 9.85 -10.38 14.46
C SER A 99 10.30 -9.77 15.80
N PHE A 100 9.41 -9.11 16.53
CA PHE A 100 9.76 -8.44 17.79
C PHE A 100 10.46 -9.32 18.83
N PRO A 101 9.99 -10.56 19.10
CA PRO A 101 10.63 -11.43 20.08
C PRO A 101 12.06 -11.84 19.73
N LYS A 102 12.49 -11.64 18.47
CA LYS A 102 13.81 -12.03 17.96
C LYS A 102 14.87 -10.94 18.16
N ILE A 103 14.46 -9.72 18.49
CA ILE A 103 15.38 -8.59 18.62
C ILE A 103 16.12 -8.70 19.96
N ASP A 104 17.44 -8.75 19.90
CA ASP A 104 18.29 -8.75 21.10
C ASP A 104 18.34 -7.36 21.73
N LYS A 105 17.83 -7.26 22.95
CA LYS A 105 17.75 -6.01 23.74
C LYS A 105 18.85 -5.93 24.81
N ASN A 106 19.77 -6.89 24.86
CA ASN A 106 20.81 -6.96 25.91
C ASN A 106 21.76 -5.76 25.87
N GLY A 107 22.04 -5.23 24.68
CA GLY A 107 22.90 -4.07 24.48
C GLY A 107 22.23 -2.71 24.70
N PHE A 108 20.94 -2.67 25.07
CA PHE A 108 20.21 -1.41 25.28
C PHE A 108 20.42 -0.86 26.69
N SER A 109 20.54 0.48 26.79
CA SER A 109 20.41 1.20 28.07
C SER A 109 19.01 1.03 28.67
N ALA A 110 18.82 1.47 29.92
CA ALA A 110 17.50 1.44 30.55
C ALA A 110 16.47 2.31 29.79
N GLU A 111 16.91 3.48 29.34
CA GLU A 111 16.12 4.42 28.55
C GLU A 111 15.76 3.81 27.19
N GLN A 112 16.73 3.19 26.51
CA GLN A 112 16.50 2.51 25.23
C GLN A 112 15.55 1.32 25.37
N LYS A 113 15.61 0.56 26.47
CA LYS A 113 14.66 -0.53 26.72
C LYS A 113 13.25 0.00 26.90
N LYS A 114 13.09 1.13 27.59
CA LYS A 114 11.78 1.76 27.75
C LYS A 114 11.25 2.26 26.41
N GLU A 115 12.04 3.03 25.68
CA GLU A 115 11.65 3.57 24.37
C GLU A 115 11.29 2.45 23.39
N PHE A 116 12.12 1.41 23.32
CA PHE A 116 11.85 0.25 22.47
C PHE A 116 10.55 -0.44 22.85
N ALA A 117 10.26 -0.62 24.14
CA ALA A 117 9.04 -1.27 24.60
C ALA A 117 7.78 -0.45 24.28
N ASP A 118 7.86 0.88 24.39
CA ASP A 118 6.75 1.76 24.03
C ASP A 118 6.46 1.68 22.51
N LEU A 119 7.51 1.73 21.67
CA LEU A 119 7.40 1.56 20.21
C LEU A 119 6.93 0.16 19.80
N GLU A 120 7.47 -0.90 20.42
CA GLU A 120 7.06 -2.29 20.20
C GLU A 120 5.58 -2.49 20.50
N SER A 121 5.08 -1.91 21.60
CA SER A 121 3.66 -1.96 21.96
C SER A 121 2.79 -1.26 20.90
N SER A 122 3.15 -0.04 20.50
CA SER A 122 2.38 0.75 19.53
C SER A 122 2.36 0.07 18.15
N ILE A 123 3.52 -0.33 17.65
CA ILE A 123 3.63 -1.04 16.35
C ILE A 123 2.86 -2.36 16.39
N SER A 124 2.93 -3.10 17.51
CA SER A 124 2.19 -4.36 17.64
C SER A 124 0.69 -4.15 17.61
N GLU A 125 0.16 -3.13 18.30
CA GLU A 125 -1.26 -2.76 18.22
C GLU A 125 -1.67 -2.47 16.77
N HIS A 126 -0.92 -1.62 16.06
CA HIS A 126 -1.24 -1.34 14.65
C HIS A 126 -1.14 -2.59 13.75
N ALA A 127 -0.16 -3.46 13.99
CA ALA A 127 -0.02 -4.70 13.23
C ALA A 127 -1.16 -5.69 13.49
N GLU A 128 -1.65 -5.80 14.73
CA GLU A 128 -2.83 -6.61 15.07
C GLU A 128 -4.08 -6.10 14.35
N HIS A 129 -4.33 -4.78 14.39
CA HIS A 129 -5.44 -4.17 13.66
C HIS A 129 -5.39 -4.43 12.16
N ILE A 130 -4.20 -4.37 11.53
CA ILE A 130 -4.05 -4.70 10.11
C ILE A 130 -4.31 -6.19 9.86
N ALA A 131 -3.76 -7.06 10.71
CA ALA A 131 -3.83 -8.51 10.58
C ALA A 131 -5.25 -9.07 10.77
N ASP A 132 -6.05 -8.45 11.63
CA ASP A 132 -7.40 -8.93 11.99
C ASP A 132 -8.50 -8.38 11.07
N ASN A 133 -8.17 -7.46 10.15
CA ASN A 133 -9.15 -6.75 9.30
C ASN A 133 -8.96 -7.02 7.81
N ALA A 134 -8.78 -8.29 7.42
CA ALA A 134 -8.86 -8.71 6.02
C ALA A 134 -10.17 -8.22 5.35
N GLY A 135 -10.08 -7.74 4.12
CA GLY A 135 -11.18 -7.15 3.36
C GLY A 135 -11.53 -5.72 3.73
N LYS A 136 -10.83 -5.07 4.67
CA LYS A 136 -11.02 -3.67 5.06
C LYS A 136 -9.75 -2.86 4.82
N ILE A 137 -9.37 -2.70 3.55
CA ILE A 137 -8.10 -2.07 3.18
C ILE A 137 -7.95 -0.64 3.69
N ASP A 138 -9.03 0.14 3.76
CA ASP A 138 -9.00 1.50 4.29
C ASP A 138 -8.57 1.52 5.76
N HIS A 139 -9.10 0.58 6.57
CA HIS A 139 -8.68 0.42 7.96
C HIS A 139 -7.21 0.00 8.08
N GLN A 140 -6.75 -0.89 7.19
CA GLN A 140 -5.33 -1.28 7.17
C GLN A 140 -4.42 -0.08 6.86
N ARG A 141 -4.85 0.81 5.96
CA ARG A 141 -4.12 2.05 5.60
C ARG A 141 -4.12 3.09 6.71
N GLU A 142 -5.22 3.23 7.45
CA GLU A 142 -5.28 4.05 8.67
C GLU A 142 -4.23 3.60 9.69
N HIS A 143 -4.13 2.30 9.95
CA HIS A 143 -3.14 1.76 10.88
C HIS A 143 -1.72 1.81 10.31
N LEU A 144 -1.53 1.74 8.98
CA LEU A 144 -0.22 1.96 8.35
C LEU A 144 0.29 3.39 8.59
N ASP A 145 -0.58 4.40 8.55
CA ASP A 145 -0.20 5.81 8.77
C ASP A 145 0.46 5.97 10.14
N LEU A 146 -0.21 5.51 11.19
CA LEU A 146 0.29 5.56 12.56
C LEU A 146 1.55 4.69 12.73
N MET A 147 1.54 3.45 12.21
CA MET A 147 2.70 2.56 12.24
C MET A 147 3.93 3.16 11.54
N SER A 148 3.74 3.94 10.48
CA SER A 148 4.86 4.57 9.75
C SER A 148 5.57 5.63 10.58
N ALA A 149 4.86 6.31 11.48
CA ALA A 149 5.45 7.21 12.45
C ALA A 149 6.30 6.44 13.47
N ASP A 150 5.76 5.36 14.04
CA ASP A 150 6.50 4.54 15.00
C ASP A 150 7.74 3.88 14.40
N PHE A 151 7.65 3.37 13.16
CA PHE A 151 8.81 2.81 12.46
C PHE A 151 9.86 3.87 12.16
N TYR A 152 9.47 5.12 11.91
CA TYR A 152 10.41 6.20 11.69
C TYR A 152 11.21 6.50 12.97
N ASP A 153 10.55 6.56 14.11
CA ASP A 153 11.21 6.77 15.40
C ASP A 153 12.08 5.56 15.78
N LEU A 154 11.58 4.33 15.59
CA LEU A 154 12.33 3.09 15.80
C LEU A 154 13.63 3.07 14.99
N LEU A 155 13.55 3.35 13.69
CA LEU A 155 14.70 3.28 12.79
C LEU A 155 15.72 4.40 13.05
N LYS A 156 15.26 5.57 13.50
CA LYS A 156 16.16 6.66 13.89
C LYS A 156 16.85 6.39 15.22
N GLU A 157 16.17 5.78 16.17
CA GLU A 157 16.70 5.54 17.52
C GLU A 157 17.57 4.28 17.61
N PHE A 158 17.20 3.24 16.87
CA PHE A 158 17.84 1.92 16.98
C PHE A 158 18.70 1.55 15.77
N GLY A 159 18.63 2.32 14.68
CA GLY A 159 19.45 2.14 13.49
C GLY A 159 18.64 1.65 12.30
N THR A 160 19.27 1.69 11.12
CA THR A 160 18.68 1.20 9.87
C THR A 160 19.53 0.05 9.31
N PRO A 161 18.91 -0.98 8.71
CA PRO A 161 19.65 -2.08 8.08
C PRO A 161 20.28 -1.67 6.73
N LYS A 162 19.73 -0.63 6.11
CA LYS A 162 20.13 -0.03 4.82
C LYS A 162 19.59 1.39 4.77
N PRO A 163 20.00 2.24 3.80
CA PRO A 163 19.37 3.55 3.64
C PRO A 163 17.85 3.44 3.51
N VAL A 164 17.14 4.24 4.29
CA VAL A 164 15.67 4.30 4.34
C VAL A 164 15.20 5.67 3.87
N TYR A 165 14.19 5.69 3.02
CA TYR A 165 13.62 6.91 2.45
C TYR A 165 12.26 7.20 3.06
N LYS A 166 12.11 8.39 3.64
CA LYS A 166 10.80 8.90 4.06
C LYS A 166 10.12 9.53 2.85
N VAL A 167 8.99 8.96 2.45
CA VAL A 167 8.21 9.42 1.29
C VAL A 167 6.89 9.97 1.80
N PHE A 168 6.52 11.18 1.36
CA PHE A 168 5.32 11.88 1.83
C PHE A 168 4.34 12.12 0.69
N CYS A 169 3.07 11.75 0.89
CA CYS A 169 1.98 12.13 -0.01
C CYS A 169 1.11 13.19 0.68
N PRO A 170 1.00 14.42 0.14
CA PRO A 170 0.23 15.50 0.77
C PRO A 170 -1.28 15.29 0.69
N MET A 171 -1.77 14.41 -0.19
CA MET A 171 -3.21 14.28 -0.49
C MET A 171 -3.96 13.36 0.48
N TYR A 172 -3.25 12.48 1.19
CA TYR A 172 -3.88 11.53 2.10
C TYR A 172 -4.57 12.22 3.28
N ASN A 173 -5.58 11.56 3.87
CA ASN A 173 -6.27 11.99 5.09
C ASN A 173 -6.79 13.44 4.99
N ASP A 174 -7.71 13.70 4.05
CA ASP A 174 -8.29 15.02 3.79
C ASP A 174 -7.24 16.11 3.49
N ASN A 175 -6.20 15.77 2.72
CA ASN A 175 -5.05 16.63 2.41
C ASN A 175 -4.23 17.09 3.64
N LYS A 176 -4.32 16.40 4.77
CA LYS A 176 -3.38 16.58 5.89
C LYS A 176 -2.02 15.93 5.57
N GLY A 177 -2.03 14.95 4.68
CA GLY A 177 -0.88 14.19 4.23
C GLY A 177 -0.48 13.08 5.21
N ALA A 178 0.31 12.15 4.70
CA ALA A 178 0.95 11.09 5.46
C ALA A 178 2.27 10.70 4.81
N PHE A 179 3.15 10.07 5.60
CA PHE A 179 4.41 9.54 5.10
C PHE A 179 4.55 8.06 5.41
N TRP A 180 5.25 7.36 4.55
CA TRP A 180 5.72 6.00 4.78
C TRP A 180 7.24 5.92 4.59
N LEU A 181 7.81 4.79 4.99
CA LEU A 181 9.23 4.52 4.77
C LEU A 181 9.39 3.51 3.63
N SER A 182 10.41 3.74 2.81
CA SER A 182 10.73 2.92 1.63
C SER A 182 12.20 2.56 1.64
N ASP A 183 12.52 1.39 1.12
CA ASP A 183 13.90 0.97 0.88
C ASP A 183 14.43 1.39 -0.51
N SER A 184 13.60 2.08 -1.28
CA SER A 184 13.95 2.64 -2.57
C SER A 184 13.39 4.06 -2.75
N ARG A 185 13.97 4.80 -3.69
CA ARG A 185 13.45 6.12 -4.10
C ARG A 185 12.24 6.02 -5.04
N GLU A 186 11.86 4.81 -5.46
CA GLU A 186 10.67 4.60 -6.28
C GLU A 186 9.42 4.87 -5.44
N VAL A 187 8.51 5.72 -5.95
CA VAL A 187 7.27 6.06 -5.26
C VAL A 187 6.19 5.04 -5.64
N LYS A 188 5.74 4.27 -4.65
CA LYS A 188 4.57 3.39 -4.71
C LYS A 188 3.69 3.67 -3.51
N ASN A 189 2.68 4.51 -3.70
CA ASN A 189 1.84 5.00 -2.61
C ASN A 189 1.01 3.86 -1.97
N PRO A 190 1.25 3.51 -0.69
CA PRO A 190 0.50 2.45 -0.03
C PRO A 190 -0.90 2.88 0.45
N TYR A 191 -1.15 4.17 0.55
CA TYR A 191 -2.40 4.75 1.05
C TYR A 191 -3.50 4.84 0.00
N TYR A 192 -3.13 4.96 -1.28
CA TYR A 192 -4.08 5.00 -2.40
C TYR A 192 -3.98 3.79 -3.32
N GLY A 193 -2.94 2.96 -3.17
CA GLY A 193 -2.76 1.77 -4.00
C GLY A 193 -2.77 2.09 -5.49
N LYS A 194 -3.43 1.25 -6.29
CA LYS A 194 -3.47 1.39 -7.76
C LYS A 194 -4.19 2.65 -8.21
N GLU A 195 -5.03 3.26 -7.38
CA GLU A 195 -5.76 4.49 -7.73
C GLU A 195 -4.82 5.69 -7.86
N MET A 196 -3.72 5.74 -7.09
CA MET A 196 -2.80 6.88 -7.09
C MET A 196 -1.37 6.51 -6.66
N LEU A 197 -0.78 5.50 -7.31
CA LEU A 197 0.57 5.01 -7.01
C LEU A 197 1.66 6.09 -6.97
N SER A 198 1.53 7.12 -7.81
CA SER A 198 2.55 8.15 -7.99
C SER A 198 2.46 9.33 -7.02
N CYS A 199 1.47 9.38 -6.11
CA CYS A 199 1.46 10.44 -5.08
C CYS A 199 2.55 10.17 -4.05
N GLY A 200 3.62 10.95 -4.07
CA GLY A 200 4.66 10.88 -3.07
C GLY A 200 5.92 11.63 -3.48
N GLU A 201 6.61 12.17 -2.49
CA GLU A 201 7.90 12.83 -2.67
C GLU A 201 8.88 12.34 -1.59
N VAL A 202 10.10 12.00 -2.00
CA VAL A 202 11.16 11.62 -1.05
C VAL A 202 11.61 12.89 -0.32
N GLN A 203 11.38 12.94 0.99
CA GLN A 203 11.73 14.11 1.82
C GLN A 203 13.04 13.92 2.59
N GLU A 204 13.35 12.69 2.99
CA GLU A 204 14.48 12.37 3.86
C GLU A 204 15.10 11.01 3.50
N GLU A 205 16.44 10.92 3.61
CA GLU A 205 17.22 9.68 3.62
C GLU A 205 17.82 9.47 5.02
N ILE A 206 17.51 8.34 5.64
CA ILE A 206 18.00 7.93 6.96
C ILE A 206 19.07 6.86 6.75
N LYS A 207 20.26 7.01 7.35
CA LYS A 207 21.40 6.09 7.17
C LYS A 207 22.34 5.99 8.36
#